data_AF-A0A9D1SAP9-F1
#
_entry.id   AF-A0A9D1SAP9-F1
#
_cell.length_a   1.000
_cell.length_b   1.000
_cell.length_c   1.000
_cell.angle_alpha   90.00
_cell.angle_beta   90.00
_cell.angle_gamma   90.00
#
_symmetry.space_group_name_H-M   'P 1'
#
loop_
_entity.id
_entity.type
_entity.pdbx_description
1 polymer ?
#
loop_
_entity_poly.entity_id
_entity_poly.type
_entity_poly.pdbx_seq_one_letter_code
_entity_poly.pdbx_strand_id
1 'polypeptide(L)' 'MAKISPIQFFRQVKQEVKKVTWPTRKEVVRTSIMVIVLVAIAATFFFFVDQIFGWVVKLIFGLGA' A
#
# COMPACT_ATOMS: atom_id res chain seq x y z
N MET A 1 -10.72 -16.66 -40.34
CA MET A 1 -10.04 -15.62 -39.54
C MET A 1 -11.04 -14.54 -39.21
N ALA A 2 -11.48 -14.46 -37.95
CA ALA A 2 -12.47 -13.49 -37.51
C ALA A 2 -11.90 -12.07 -37.65
N LYS A 3 -12.47 -11.27 -38.54
CA LYS A 3 -12.23 -9.83 -38.58
C LYS A 3 -12.92 -9.26 -37.34
N ILE A 4 -12.17 -9.01 -36.27
CA ILE A 4 -12.67 -8.28 -35.11
C ILE A 4 -12.98 -6.87 -35.62
N SER A 5 -14.24 -6.64 -35.99
CA SER A 5 -14.65 -5.31 -36.43
C SER A 5 -14.43 -4.34 -35.26
N PRO A 6 -13.80 -3.17 -35.45
CA PRO A 6 -13.54 -2.22 -34.36
C PRO A 6 -14.80 -1.91 -33.54
N ILE A 7 -15.96 -1.86 -34.20
CA ILE A 7 -17.29 -1.69 -33.59
C ILE A 7 -17.69 -2.83 -32.63
N GLN A 8 -17.34 -4.09 -32.94
CA GLN A 8 -17.57 -5.22 -32.03
C GLN A 8 -16.62 -5.17 -30.83
N PHE A 9 -15.37 -4.76 -31.03
CA PHE A 9 -14.40 -4.60 -29.94
C PHE A 9 -14.85 -3.54 -28.92
N PHE A 10 -15.32 -2.37 -29.37
CA PHE A 10 -15.87 -1.35 -28.48
C PHE A 10 -17.09 -1.83 -27.69
N ARG A 11 -17.95 -2.65 -28.32
CA ARG A 11 -19.10 -3.28 -27.62
C ARG A 11 -18.65 -4.26 -26.54
N GLN A 12 -17.64 -5.09 -26.83
CA GLN A 12 -17.07 -6.02 -25.86
C GLN A 12 -16.40 -5.29 -24.69
N VAL A 13 -15.58 -4.26 -24.96
CA VAL A 13 -14.96 -3.44 -23.91
C VAL A 13 -16.01 -2.77 -23.01
N LYS A 14 -17.09 -2.21 -23.58
CA LYS A 14 -18.19 -1.63 -22.79
C LYS A 14 -18.90 -2.68 -21.92
N GLN A 15 -18.98 -3.94 -22.36
CA GLN A 15 -19.54 -5.03 -21.57
C GLN A 15 -18.61 -5.45 -20.42
N GLU A 16 -17.29 -5.48 -20.65
CA GLU A 16 -16.30 -5.80 -19.61
C GLU A 16 -16.17 -4.69 -18.56
N VAL A 17 -16.21 -3.42 -18.99
CA VAL A 17 -16.17 -2.27 -18.07
C VAL A 17 -17.37 -2.28 -17.10
N LYS A 18 -18.52 -2.80 -17.52
CA LYS A 18 -19.69 -2.95 -16.63
C LYS A 18 -19.51 -4.02 -15.55
N LYS A 19 -18.57 -4.95 -15.72
CA LYS A 19 -18.23 -5.95 -14.69
C LYS A 19 -17.28 -5.38 -13.63
N VAL A 20 -16.71 -4.18 -13.86
CA VAL A 20 -15.85 -3.51 -12.87
C VAL A 20 -16.72 -3.02 -11.71
N THR A 21 -16.69 -3.78 -10.62
CA THR A 21 -17.33 -3.42 -9.36
C THR A 21 -16.41 -2.49 -8.60
N TRP A 22 -16.66 -1.18 -8.73
CA TRP A 22 -15.91 -0.20 -7.96
C TRP A 22 -16.26 -0.31 -6.47
N PRO A 23 -15.24 -0.34 -5.60
CA PRO A 23 -15.45 -0.42 -4.16
C PRO A 23 -16.19 0.81 -3.66
N THR A 24 -17.04 0.61 -2.68
CA THR A 24 -17.76 1.71 -2.03
C THR A 24 -16.80 2.55 -1.19
N ARG A 25 -17.08 3.85 -1.02
CA ARG A 25 -16.28 4.74 -0.16
C ARG A 25 -16.07 4.16 1.25
N LYS A 26 -17.06 3.42 1.77
CA LYS A 26 -17.01 2.79 3.10
C LYS A 26 -16.00 1.65 3.17
N GLU A 27 -15.90 0.84 2.12
CA GLU A 27 -14.92 -0.25 2.04
C GLU A 27 -13.51 0.29 1.95
N VAL A 28 -13.29 1.33 1.13
CA VAL A 28 -11.99 2.00 1.02
C VAL A 28 -11.54 2.57 2.36
N VAL A 29 -12.43 3.26 3.08
CA VAL A 29 -12.10 3.82 4.40
C VAL A 29 -11.76 2.71 5.40
N ARG A 30 -12.51 1.60 5.41
CA ARG A 30 -12.24 0.47 6.32
C ARG A 30 -10.89 -0.18 6.05
N THR A 31 -10.56 -0.43 4.77
CA THR A 31 -9.27 -1.03 4.41
C THR A 31 -8.10 -0.06 4.68
N SER A 32 -8.28 1.24 4.43
CA SER A 32 -7.28 2.25 4.79
C SER A 32 -7.01 2.33 6.29
N ILE A 33 -8.06 2.31 7.14
CA ILE A 33 -7.89 2.32 8.60
C ILE A 33 -7.09 1.10 9.07
N MET A 34 -7.37 -0.08 8.52
CA MET A 34 -6.62 -1.30 8.85
C MET A 34 -5.13 -1.14 8.54
N VAL A 35 -4.80 -0.58 7.37
CA VAL A 35 -3.40 -0.32 6.96
C VAL A 35 -2.75 0.71 7.89
N ILE A 36 -3.45 1.79 8.23
CA ILE A 36 -2.94 2.83 9.14
C ILE A 36 -2.57 2.22 10.50
N VAL A 37 -3.41 1.34 11.05
CA VAL A 37 -3.12 0.67 12.33
C VAL A 37 -1.86 -0.19 12.22
N LEU A 38 -1.72 -0.99 11.17
CA LEU A 38 -0.55 -1.83 10.96
C LEU A 38 0.73 -1.00 10.81
N VAL A 39 0.67 0.09 10.05
CA VAL A 39 1.79 1.02 9.87
C VAL A 39 2.14 1.74 11.17
N ALA A 40 1.16 2.13 11.98
CA ALA A 40 1.41 2.76 13.27
C ALA A 40 2.17 1.84 14.24
N ILE A 41 1.82 0.55 14.27
CA ILE A 41 2.54 -0.47 15.06
C ILE A 41 3.97 -0.62 14.55
N ALA A 42 4.15 -0.78 13.23
CA ALA A 42 5.48 -0.91 12.63
C ALA A 42 6.35 0.32 12.87
N ALA A 43 5.80 1.53 12.71
CA ALA A 43 6.50 2.79 12.97
C ALA A 43 6.92 2.92 14.43
N THR A 44 6.06 2.51 15.37
CA THR A 44 6.39 2.49 16.80
C THR A 44 7.56 1.54 17.08
N PHE A 45 7.55 0.33 16.48
CA PHE A 45 8.65 -0.61 16.62
C PHE A 45 9.97 -0.05 16.07
N PHE A 46 9.96 0.50 14.85
CA PHE A 46 11.15 1.10 14.26
C PHE A 46 11.69 2.26 15.10
N PHE A 47 10.81 3.12 15.63
CA PHE A 47 11.22 4.22 16.50
C PHE A 47 12.00 3.74 17.74
N PHE A 48 11.54 2.67 18.41
CA PHE A 48 12.26 2.11 19.55
C PHE A 48 13.62 1.52 19.13
N VAL A 49 13.65 0.80 18.01
CA VAL A 49 14.88 0.22 17.47
C VAL A 49 15.89 1.33 17.14
N ASP A 50 15.47 2.39 16.45
CA ASP A 50 16.32 3.51 16.08
C ASP A 50 16.92 4.21 17.31
N GLN A 51 16.14 4.35 18.39
CA GLN A 51 16.67 4.90 19.65
C GLN A 51 17.75 4.02 20.27
N ILE A 52 17.53 2.70 20.30
CA ILE A 52 18.50 1.75 20.84
C ILE A 52 19.78 1.77 20.00
N PHE A 53 19.65 1.69 18.67
CA PHE A 53 20.78 1.77 17.76
C PHE A 53 21.53 3.09 17.91
N GLY A 54 20.82 4.22 18.02
CA GLY A 54 21.43 5.53 18.25
C GLY A 54 22.22 5.60 19.56
N TRP A 55 21.72 4.99 20.63
CA TRP A 55 22.44 4.90 21.92
C TRP A 55 23.68 4.00 21.81
N VAL A 56 23.57 2.84 21.18
CA VAL A 56 24.68 1.90 20.95
C VAL A 56 25.77 2.55 20.09
N VAL A 57 25.40 3.22 19.01
CA VAL A 57 26.34 3.97 18.15
C VAL A 57 27.05 5.05 18.97
N LYS A 58 26.32 5.82 19.78
CA LYS A 58 26.93 6.82 20.67
C LYS A 58 27.89 6.22 21.68
N LEU A 59 27.61 5.03 22.23
CA LEU A 59 28.53 4.34 23.14
C LEU A 59 29.81 3.91 22.41
N ILE A 60 29.68 3.32 21.23
CA ILE A 60 30.82 2.83 20.44
C ILE A 60 31.71 3.99 19.97
N PHE A 61 31.10 5.05 19.40
CA PHE A 61 31.85 6.22 18.92
C PHE A 61 32.28 7.16 20.05
N GLY A 62 31.55 7.20 21.17
CA GLY A 62 31.89 7.99 22.35
C GLY A 62 33.00 7.38 23.21
N LEU A 63 33.27 6.08 23.08
CA LEU A 63 34.44 5.41 23.66
C LEU A 63 35.70 5.53 22.78
N GLY A 64 35.56 6.03 21.54
CA GLY A 64 36.64 6.21 20.57
C GLY A 64 37.21 7.63 20.49
N ALA A 65 36.82 8.52 21.41
CA ALA A 65 37.38 9.86 21.60
C ALA A 65 38.03 9.99 22.98
#